data_AF-A0A9D5S2V2-F1
#
_entry.id   AF-A0A9D5S2V2-F1
#
_cell.length_a   1.000
_cell.length_b   1.000
_cell.length_c   1.000
_cell.angle_alpha   90.00
_cell.angle_beta   90.00
_cell.angle_gamma   90.00
#
_symmetry.space_group_name_H-M   'P 1'
#
loop_
_entity.id
_entity.type
_entity.pdbx_description
1 polymer ?
#
loop_
_entity_poly.entity_id
_entity_poly.type
_entity_poly.pdbx_seq_one_letter_code
_entity_poly.pdbx_strand_id
1 'polypeptide(L)'
;MKINIMIIKSEILKLNTLIDEYENNYLNLYNEIKKASSYWQDGNSINFFNDADYYKLKIQLNVEEIKQLKEVYNYLINKYSQIGNKITFNLNSRTYLINSFNSYINQIDEIIKLYNNLDLSFCSYERQKLINQRNQFKSIKNSLIKIKKNIINKLEYIEEIEKEINLKLSKISIELLKENNVSNYI
;
A
#
# COMPACT_ATOMS: atom_id res chain seq x y z
N MET A 1 -0.22 -7.33 13.36
CA MET A 1 1.22 -7.21 13.03
C MET A 1 1.42 -5.94 12.22
N LYS A 2 2.19 -4.96 12.71
CA LYS A 2 2.48 -3.72 11.98
C LYS A 2 3.83 -3.88 11.28
N ILE A 3 3.83 -3.99 9.95
CA ILE A 3 5.06 -4.03 9.17
C ILE A 3 5.59 -2.59 9.07
N ASN A 4 6.77 -2.34 9.65
CA ASN A 4 7.39 -1.02 9.58
C ASN A 4 8.23 -0.90 8.29
N ILE A 5 7.66 -0.23 7.29
CA ILE A 5 8.29 -0.03 5.97
C ILE A 5 9.64 0.71 6.08
N MET A 6 9.82 1.59 7.08
CA MET A 6 11.10 2.28 7.27
C MET A 6 12.22 1.34 7.69
N ILE A 7 11.91 0.34 8.52
CA ILE A 7 12.89 -0.68 8.93
C ILE A 7 13.32 -1.49 7.71
N ILE A 8 12.38 -1.98 6.91
CA ILE A 8 12.70 -2.75 5.69
C ILE A 8 13.52 -1.90 4.70
N LYS A 9 13.19 -0.62 4.51
CA LYS A 9 14.00 0.29 3.68
C LYS A 9 15.42 0.44 4.21
N SER A 10 15.60 0.57 5.53
CA SER A 10 16.92 0.67 6.14
C SER A 10 17.73 -0.62 5.99
N GLU A 11 17.09 -1.79 6.11
CA GLU A 11 17.75 -3.08 5.90
C GLU A 11 18.13 -3.31 4.44
N ILE A 12 17.31 -2.87 3.47
CA ILE A 12 17.70 -2.91 2.04
C ILE A 12 18.89 -1.99 1.75
N LEU A 13 18.96 -0.82 2.38
CA LEU A 13 20.11 0.08 2.23
C LEU A 13 21.38 -0.56 2.79
N LYS A 14 21.31 -1.21 3.96
CA LYS A 14 22.43 -1.98 4.52
C LYS A 14 22.80 -3.16 3.62
N LEU A 15 21.83 -3.84 3.03
CA LEU A 15 22.09 -4.92 2.10
C LEU A 15 22.84 -4.44 0.85
N ASN A 16 22.51 -3.25 0.32
CA ASN A 16 23.26 -2.65 -0.79
C ASN A 16 24.73 -2.44 -0.41
N THR A 17 24.99 -1.81 0.73
CA THR A 17 26.37 -1.56 1.16
C THR A 17 27.15 -2.86 1.33
N LEU A 18 26.52 -3.90 1.89
CA LEU A 18 27.15 -5.22 2.05
C LEU A 18 27.42 -5.92 0.71
N ILE A 19 26.51 -5.82 -0.26
CA ILE A 19 26.73 -6.35 -1.62
C ILE A 19 27.91 -5.64 -2.27
N ASP A 20 27.95 -4.30 -2.22
CA ASP A 20 29.02 -3.52 -2.84
C ASP A 20 30.39 -3.79 -2.20
N GLU A 21 30.43 -3.91 -0.86
CA GLU A 21 31.65 -4.29 -0.13
C GLU A 21 32.11 -5.70 -0.49
N TYR A 22 31.18 -6.66 -0.55
CA TYR A 22 31.48 -8.04 -0.92
C TYR A 22 31.99 -8.13 -2.37
N GLU A 23 31.37 -7.42 -3.31
CA GLU A 23 31.79 -7.37 -4.71
C GLU A 23 33.22 -6.82 -4.85
N ASN A 24 33.52 -5.72 -4.17
CA ASN A 24 34.85 -5.14 -4.16
C ASN A 24 35.88 -6.08 -3.54
N ASN A 25 35.55 -6.71 -2.41
CA ASN A 25 36.47 -7.58 -1.68
C ASN A 25 36.84 -8.83 -2.50
N TYR A 26 35.87 -9.50 -3.12
CA TYR A 26 36.18 -10.70 -3.91
C TYR A 26 36.94 -10.34 -5.19
N LEU A 27 36.60 -9.22 -5.85
CA LEU A 27 37.32 -8.77 -7.06
C LEU A 27 38.77 -8.44 -6.73
N ASN A 28 39.00 -7.72 -5.62
CA ASN A 28 40.34 -7.41 -5.15
C ASN A 28 41.12 -8.69 -4.85
N LEU A 29 40.54 -9.62 -4.10
CA LEU A 29 41.17 -10.90 -3.79
C LEU A 29 41.51 -11.69 -5.06
N TYR A 30 40.56 -11.81 -5.99
CA TYR A 30 40.78 -12.49 -7.27
C TYR A 30 41.89 -11.82 -8.09
N ASN A 31 41.93 -10.49 -8.14
CA ASN A 31 42.97 -9.76 -8.87
C ASN A 31 44.36 -9.98 -8.25
N GLU A 32 44.48 -10.01 -6.93
CA GLU A 32 45.73 -10.33 -6.24
C GLU A 32 46.16 -11.78 -6.48
N ILE A 33 45.22 -12.74 -6.40
CA ILE A 33 45.48 -14.15 -6.74
C ILE A 33 45.98 -14.26 -8.19
N LYS A 34 45.35 -13.55 -9.12
CA LYS A 34 45.75 -13.58 -10.54
C LYS A 34 47.13 -13.00 -10.78
N LYS A 35 47.58 -12.00 -10.01
CA LYS A 35 48.96 -11.51 -10.09
C LYS A 35 49.98 -12.59 -9.70
N ALA A 36 49.64 -13.44 -8.72
CA ALA A 36 50.50 -14.53 -8.28
C ALA A 36 50.77 -15.58 -9.38
N SER A 37 49.91 -15.68 -10.41
CA SER A 37 50.10 -16.62 -11.53
C SER A 37 51.32 -16.30 -12.40
N SER A 38 51.83 -15.07 -12.31
CA SER A 38 53.09 -14.69 -12.97
C SER A 38 54.33 -15.23 -12.26
N TYR A 39 54.21 -15.60 -10.98
CA TYR A 39 55.32 -16.03 -10.13
C TYR A 39 55.24 -17.52 -9.74
N TRP A 40 54.07 -18.15 -9.82
CA TRP A 40 53.84 -19.55 -9.44
C TRP A 40 53.23 -20.34 -10.60
N GLN A 41 54.00 -21.27 -11.18
CA GLN A 41 53.65 -22.00 -12.42
C GLN A 41 53.96 -23.52 -12.32
N ASP A 42 53.74 -24.13 -11.17
CA ASP A 42 53.90 -25.59 -11.02
C ASP A 42 52.58 -26.33 -11.34
N GLY A 43 52.60 -27.67 -11.27
CA GLY A 43 51.39 -28.47 -11.52
C GLY A 43 50.25 -28.22 -10.54
N ASN A 44 50.56 -27.77 -9.31
CA ASN A 44 49.55 -27.45 -8.29
C ASN A 44 48.92 -26.08 -8.54
N SER A 45 49.71 -25.12 -9.05
CA SER A 45 49.25 -23.77 -9.35
C SER A 45 48.21 -23.77 -10.47
N ILE A 46 48.32 -24.67 -11.46
CA ILE A 46 47.32 -24.83 -12.52
C ILE A 46 45.95 -25.17 -11.92
N ASN A 47 45.88 -26.16 -11.03
CA ASN A 47 44.63 -26.55 -10.39
C ASN A 47 44.09 -25.43 -9.50
N PHE A 48 44.97 -24.77 -8.73
CA PHE A 48 44.59 -23.66 -7.87
C PHE A 48 43.98 -22.48 -8.65
N PHE A 49 44.56 -22.08 -9.79
CA PHE A 49 44.02 -20.98 -10.59
C PHE A 49 42.73 -21.35 -11.32
N ASN A 50 42.59 -22.60 -11.77
CA ASN A 50 41.32 -23.10 -12.30
C ASN A 50 40.21 -23.06 -11.24
N ASP A 51 40.51 -23.47 -10.01
CA ASP A 51 39.57 -23.36 -8.89
C ASP A 51 39.23 -21.90 -8.59
N ALA A 52 40.21 -20.99 -8.61
CA ALA A 52 39.98 -19.56 -8.39
C ALA A 52 39.04 -18.95 -9.44
N ASP A 53 39.17 -19.33 -10.72
CA ASP A 53 38.28 -18.91 -11.80
C ASP A 53 36.87 -19.49 -11.62
N TYR A 54 36.76 -20.76 -11.21
CA TYR A 54 35.47 -21.38 -10.88
C TYR A 54 34.77 -20.66 -9.71
N TYR A 55 35.50 -20.39 -8.63
CA TYR A 55 34.93 -19.69 -7.47
C TYR A 55 34.51 -18.27 -7.80
N LYS A 56 35.24 -17.56 -8.67
CA LYS A 56 34.80 -16.24 -9.16
C LYS A 56 33.44 -16.32 -9.84
N LEU A 57 33.24 -17.27 -10.75
CA LEU A 57 31.96 -17.44 -11.45
C LEU A 57 30.84 -17.80 -10.46
N LYS A 58 31.11 -18.70 -9.51
CA LYS A 58 30.15 -19.10 -8.48
C LYS A 58 29.74 -17.91 -7.60
N ILE A 59 30.71 -17.10 -7.17
CA ILE A 59 30.45 -15.89 -6.37
C ILE A 59 29.63 -14.88 -7.18
N GLN A 60 29.93 -14.68 -8.46
CA GLN A 60 29.15 -13.80 -9.34
C GLN A 60 27.69 -14.24 -9.45
N LEU A 61 27.44 -15.53 -9.61
CA LEU A 61 26.08 -16.08 -9.66
C LEU A 61 25.33 -15.84 -8.33
N ASN A 62 25.97 -16.13 -7.20
CA ASN A 62 25.37 -15.91 -5.88
C ASN A 62 25.02 -14.42 -5.64
N VAL A 63 25.88 -13.50 -6.09
CA VAL A 63 25.62 -12.06 -5.96
C VAL A 63 24.42 -11.64 -6.81
N GLU A 64 24.30 -12.17 -8.03
CA GLU A 64 23.13 -11.91 -8.88
C GLU A 64 21.83 -12.45 -8.26
N GLU A 65 21.85 -13.63 -7.64
CA GLU A 65 20.69 -14.16 -6.90
C GLU A 65 20.27 -13.22 -5.76
N ILE A 66 21.23 -12.70 -4.99
CA ILE A 66 20.97 -11.74 -3.91
C ILE A 66 20.41 -10.41 -4.47
N LYS A 67 20.93 -9.94 -5.62
CA LYS A 67 20.42 -8.75 -6.31
C LYS A 67 18.97 -8.96 -6.76
N GLN A 68 18.63 -10.11 -7.31
CA GLN A 68 17.26 -10.46 -7.69
C GLN A 68 16.33 -10.50 -6.47
N LEU A 69 16.77 -11.12 -5.37
CA LEU A 69 16.01 -11.16 -4.12
C LEU A 69 15.73 -9.74 -3.60
N LYS A 70 16.73 -8.85 -3.68
CA LYS A 70 16.57 -7.43 -3.34
C LYS A 70 15.51 -6.74 -4.20
N GLU A 71 15.46 -7.01 -5.50
CA GLU A 71 14.43 -6.44 -6.37
C GLU A 71 13.02 -6.87 -5.97
N VAL A 72 12.84 -8.12 -5.55
CA VAL A 72 11.58 -8.61 -4.99
C VAL A 72 11.18 -7.82 -3.76
N TYR A 73 12.11 -7.58 -2.82
CA TYR A 73 11.83 -6.76 -1.64
C TYR A 73 11.51 -5.30 -1.98
N ASN A 74 12.21 -4.70 -2.95
CA ASN A 74 11.90 -3.35 -3.44
C ASN A 74 10.51 -3.28 -4.07
N TYR A 75 10.14 -4.28 -4.87
CA TYR A 75 8.80 -4.41 -5.43
C TYR A 75 7.74 -4.48 -4.32
N LEU A 76 7.96 -5.31 -3.30
CA LEU A 76 7.06 -5.44 -2.15
C LEU A 76 6.94 -4.11 -1.39
N ILE A 77 8.03 -3.40 -1.12
CA ILE A 77 7.99 -2.06 -0.50
C ILE A 77 7.17 -1.08 -1.33
N ASN A 78 7.35 -1.07 -2.65
CA ASN A 78 6.60 -0.19 -3.55
C ASN A 78 5.12 -0.53 -3.57
N LYS A 79 4.75 -1.81 -3.54
CA LYS A 79 3.34 -2.21 -3.42
C LYS A 79 2.77 -1.89 -2.05
N TYR A 80 3.52 -2.11 -0.98
CA TYR A 80 3.12 -1.75 0.37
C TYR A 80 3.00 -0.23 0.57
N SER A 81 3.83 0.59 -0.07
CA SER A 81 3.70 2.05 0.00
C SER A 81 2.49 2.57 -0.79
N GLN A 82 2.19 1.95 -1.94
CA GLN A 82 0.98 2.22 -2.72
C GLN A 82 -0.30 1.85 -1.97
N ILE A 83 -0.30 0.72 -1.25
CA ILE A 83 -1.44 0.28 -0.41
C ILE A 83 -1.46 1.03 0.94
N GLY A 84 -0.30 1.37 1.49
CA GLY A 84 -0.09 2.01 2.79
C GLY A 84 -0.50 3.49 2.84
N ASN A 85 -0.71 4.11 1.68
CA ASN A 85 -1.42 5.39 1.55
C ASN A 85 -2.95 5.20 1.56
N LYS A 86 -3.44 4.16 2.25
CA LYS A 86 -4.86 3.91 2.49
C LYS A 86 -5.53 5.17 3.01
N ILE A 87 -6.59 5.61 2.32
CA ILE A 87 -7.58 6.52 2.85
C ILE A 87 -8.10 5.87 4.13
N THR A 88 -7.66 6.35 5.28
CA THR A 88 -8.19 5.93 6.58
C THR A 88 -9.53 6.62 6.75
N PHE A 89 -10.60 5.92 6.37
CA PHE A 89 -11.94 6.40 6.63
C PHE A 89 -12.36 5.92 8.02
N ASN A 90 -12.48 6.84 8.97
CA ASN A 90 -13.01 6.50 10.29
C ASN A 90 -14.50 6.19 10.14
N LEU A 91 -14.85 4.90 10.04
CA LEU A 91 -16.24 4.44 9.95
C LEU A 91 -17.06 4.79 11.21
N ASN A 92 -16.43 5.14 12.33
CA ASN A 92 -17.16 5.68 13.49
C ASN A 92 -17.87 7.01 13.17
N SER A 93 -17.36 7.76 12.18
CA SER A 93 -17.99 8.98 11.68
C SER A 93 -19.16 8.71 10.72
N ARG A 94 -19.35 7.47 10.22
CA ARG A 94 -20.48 7.09 9.34
C ARG A 94 -21.81 7.41 10.01
N THR A 95 -21.97 6.99 11.26
CA THR A 95 -23.19 7.21 12.04
C THR A 95 -23.43 8.71 12.26
N TYR A 96 -22.38 9.46 12.60
CA TYR A 96 -22.45 10.92 12.77
C TYR A 96 -22.84 11.63 11.47
N LEU A 97 -22.25 11.25 10.34
CA LEU A 97 -22.53 11.83 9.03
C LEU A 97 -23.96 11.53 8.58
N ILE A 98 -24.44 10.29 8.75
CA ILE A 98 -25.83 9.91 8.45
C ILE A 98 -26.81 10.71 9.33
N ASN A 99 -26.52 10.83 10.62
CA ASN A 99 -27.33 11.60 11.56
C ASN A 99 -27.35 13.09 11.20
N SER A 100 -26.24 13.64 10.72
CA SER A 100 -26.18 15.04 10.25
C SER A 100 -27.07 15.26 9.03
N PHE A 101 -27.02 14.38 8.03
CA PHE A 101 -27.93 14.43 6.88
C PHE A 101 -29.39 14.34 7.31
N ASN A 102 -29.73 13.44 8.24
CA ASN A 102 -31.08 13.31 8.76
C ASN A 102 -31.55 14.59 9.46
N SER A 103 -30.68 15.20 10.28
CA SER A 103 -30.98 16.47 10.96
C SER A 103 -31.30 17.58 9.96
N TYR A 104 -30.47 17.77 8.93
CA TYR A 104 -30.73 18.79 7.90
C TYR A 104 -32.01 18.52 7.10
N ILE A 105 -32.29 17.25 6.75
CA ILE A 105 -33.53 16.88 6.06
C ILE A 105 -34.75 17.20 6.95
N ASN A 106 -34.67 16.90 8.25
CA ASN A 106 -35.75 17.19 9.20
C ASN A 106 -35.98 18.70 9.36
N GLN A 107 -34.92 19.51 9.46
CA GLN A 107 -35.03 20.97 9.51
C GLN A 107 -35.69 21.54 8.25
N ILE A 108 -35.34 21.03 7.07
CA ILE A 108 -35.99 21.44 5.83
C ILE A 108 -37.46 21.02 5.81
N ASP A 109 -37.80 19.86 6.36
CA ASP A 109 -39.19 19.42 6.50
C ASP A 109 -40.00 20.30 7.44
N GLU A 110 -39.42 20.74 8.55
CA GLU A 110 -40.05 21.72 9.46
C GLU A 110 -40.30 23.05 8.74
N ILE A 111 -39.32 23.56 8.00
CA ILE A 111 -39.49 24.77 7.18
C ILE A 111 -40.63 24.58 6.17
N ILE A 112 -40.66 23.46 5.43
CA ILE A 112 -41.73 23.17 4.47
C ILE A 112 -43.10 23.09 5.15
N LYS A 113 -43.20 22.53 6.36
CA LYS A 113 -44.44 22.52 7.15
C LYS A 113 -44.88 23.93 7.51
N LEU A 114 -43.97 24.81 7.93
CA LEU A 114 -44.30 26.22 8.20
C LEU A 114 -44.90 26.88 6.96
N TYR A 115 -44.31 26.67 5.78
CA TYR A 115 -44.89 27.17 4.53
C TYR A 115 -46.29 26.61 4.22
N ASN A 116 -46.56 25.35 4.56
CA ASN A 116 -47.87 24.73 4.32
C ASN A 116 -48.96 25.23 5.28
N ASN A 117 -48.57 25.71 6.47
CA ASN A 117 -49.49 26.20 7.49
C ASN A 117 -49.85 27.69 7.32
N LEU A 118 -49.17 28.41 6.42
CA LEU A 118 -49.51 29.79 6.13
C LEU A 118 -50.82 29.87 5.34
N ASP A 119 -51.78 30.63 5.85
CA ASP A 119 -52.89 31.09 5.03
C ASP A 119 -52.38 32.21 4.10
N LEU A 120 -52.51 31.98 2.79
CA LEU A 120 -52.05 32.89 1.74
C LEU A 120 -53.22 33.42 0.90
N SER A 121 -54.46 33.25 1.38
CA SER A 121 -55.66 33.67 0.67
C SER A 121 -55.74 35.19 0.46
N PHE A 122 -55.12 35.97 1.35
CA PHE A 122 -55.23 37.44 1.39
C PHE A 122 -54.07 38.21 0.73
N CYS A 123 -52.97 37.55 0.34
CA CYS A 123 -51.78 38.19 -0.25
C CYS A 123 -51.34 37.51 -1.55
N SER A 124 -51.91 37.92 -2.68
CA SER A 124 -51.73 37.26 -3.99
C SER A 124 -50.31 37.40 -4.57
N TYR A 125 -49.62 38.52 -4.34
CA TYR A 125 -48.27 38.75 -4.85
C TYR A 125 -47.21 37.95 -4.06
N GLU A 126 -47.27 38.02 -2.73
CA GLU A 126 -46.37 37.32 -1.81
C GLU A 126 -46.58 35.80 -1.88
N ARG A 127 -47.81 35.35 -2.14
CA ARG A 127 -48.14 33.93 -2.32
C ARG A 127 -47.26 33.26 -3.36
N GLN A 128 -47.06 33.86 -4.52
CA GLN A 128 -46.26 33.27 -5.59
C GLN A 128 -44.78 33.14 -5.18
N LYS A 129 -44.25 34.17 -4.50
CA LYS A 129 -42.88 34.16 -3.97
C LYS A 129 -42.67 33.07 -2.92
N LEU A 130 -43.60 32.92 -1.99
CA LEU A 130 -43.56 31.90 -0.94
C LEU A 130 -43.72 30.48 -1.50
N ILE A 131 -44.59 30.29 -2.50
CA ILE A 131 -44.73 29.00 -3.20
C ILE A 131 -43.42 28.62 -3.91
N ASN A 132 -42.76 29.58 -4.58
CA ASN A 132 -41.49 29.34 -5.26
C ASN A 132 -40.38 28.97 -4.26
N GLN A 133 -40.28 29.69 -3.14
CA GLN A 133 -39.33 29.36 -2.07
C GLN A 133 -39.59 27.97 -1.48
N ARG A 134 -40.85 27.61 -1.21
CA ARG A 134 -41.23 26.26 -0.77
C ARG A 134 -40.78 25.18 -1.77
N ASN A 135 -40.96 25.43 -3.07
CA ASN A 135 -40.56 24.50 -4.12
C ASN A 135 -39.02 24.38 -4.20
N GLN A 136 -38.28 25.48 -3.98
CA GLN A 136 -36.81 25.44 -3.85
C GLN A 136 -36.39 24.57 -2.66
N PHE A 137 -37.00 24.73 -1.49
CA PHE A 137 -36.73 23.87 -0.32
C PHE A 137 -37.02 22.38 -0.60
N LYS A 138 -38.11 22.06 -1.31
CA LYS A 138 -38.40 20.68 -1.76
C LYS A 138 -37.31 20.14 -2.69
N SER A 139 -36.82 20.95 -3.62
CA SER A 139 -35.73 20.57 -4.52
C SER A 139 -34.42 20.31 -3.76
N ILE A 140 -34.08 21.18 -2.81
CA ILE A 140 -32.91 21.03 -1.94
C ILE A 140 -33.02 19.75 -1.12
N LYS A 141 -34.18 19.47 -0.52
CA LYS A 141 -34.45 18.22 0.22
C LYS A 141 -34.20 16.99 -0.65
N ASN A 142 -34.77 16.95 -1.85
CA ASN A 142 -34.61 15.81 -2.77
C ASN A 142 -33.14 15.62 -3.16
N SER A 143 -32.41 16.72 -3.38
CA SER A 143 -30.99 16.70 -3.69
C SER A 143 -30.16 16.15 -2.53
N LEU A 144 -30.45 16.57 -1.30
CA LEU A 144 -29.80 16.04 -0.09
C LEU A 144 -30.07 14.55 0.12
N ILE A 145 -31.29 14.07 -0.11
CA ILE A 145 -31.62 12.64 -0.04
C ILE A 145 -30.81 11.84 -1.06
N LYS A 146 -30.69 12.35 -2.29
CA LYS A 146 -29.90 11.69 -3.35
C LYS A 146 -28.41 11.65 -3.00
N ILE A 147 -27.85 12.77 -2.50
CA ILE A 147 -26.45 12.85 -2.06
C ILE A 147 -26.20 11.88 -0.91
N LYS A 148 -27.07 11.87 0.11
CA LYS A 148 -27.01 10.93 1.24
C LYS A 148 -26.94 9.47 0.75
N LYS A 149 -27.83 9.09 -0.17
CA LYS A 149 -27.86 7.72 -0.73
C LYS A 149 -26.56 7.38 -1.48
N ASN A 150 -26.07 8.29 -2.31
CA ASN A 150 -24.81 8.09 -3.04
C ASN A 150 -23.62 7.91 -2.10
N ILE A 151 -23.55 8.70 -1.02
CA ILE A 151 -22.48 8.59 -0.03
C ILE A 151 -22.56 7.23 0.69
N ILE A 152 -23.76 6.81 1.12
CA ILE A 152 -23.96 5.50 1.77
C ILE A 152 -23.48 4.35 0.87
N ASN A 153 -23.91 4.34 -0.40
CA ASN A 153 -23.51 3.29 -1.34
C ASN A 153 -21.98 3.25 -1.55
N LYS A 154 -21.32 4.42 -1.59
CA LYS A 154 -19.86 4.47 -1.71
C LYS A 154 -19.16 3.94 -0.46
N LEU A 155 -19.69 4.21 0.73
CA LEU A 155 -19.15 3.68 1.98
C LEU A 155 -19.29 2.16 2.05
N GLU A 156 -20.42 1.62 1.63
CA GLU A 156 -20.65 0.17 1.57
C GLU A 156 -19.66 -0.52 0.61
N TYR A 157 -19.44 0.06 -0.56
CA TYR A 157 -18.46 -0.45 -1.52
C TYR A 157 -17.01 -0.46 -0.96
N ILE A 158 -16.65 0.58 -0.20
CA ILE A 158 -15.35 0.63 0.48
C ILE A 158 -15.25 -0.50 1.54
N GLU A 159 -16.31 -0.72 2.32
CA GLU A 159 -16.36 -1.80 3.31
C GLU A 159 -16.23 -3.19 2.67
N GLU A 160 -16.82 -3.40 1.50
CA GLU A 160 -16.68 -4.65 0.73
C GLU A 160 -15.23 -4.89 0.29
N ILE A 161 -14.58 -3.87 -0.27
CA ILE A 161 -13.16 -3.95 -0.66
C ILE A 161 -12.29 -4.26 0.56
N GLU A 162 -12.53 -3.61 1.70
CA GLU A 162 -11.77 -3.88 2.93
C GLU A 162 -11.93 -5.32 3.40
N LYS A 163 -13.14 -5.87 3.36
CA LYS A 163 -13.40 -7.28 3.68
C LYS A 163 -12.65 -8.22 2.73
N GLU A 164 -12.69 -7.95 1.43
CA GLU A 164 -12.02 -8.78 0.42
C GLU A 164 -10.50 -8.77 0.61
N ILE A 165 -9.92 -7.60 0.89
CA ILE A 165 -8.48 -7.47 1.17
C ILE A 165 -8.10 -8.24 2.44
N ASN A 166 -8.88 -8.12 3.51
CA ASN A 166 -8.60 -8.84 4.75
C ASN A 166 -8.68 -10.37 4.56
N LEU A 167 -9.63 -10.85 3.76
CA LEU A 167 -9.71 -12.26 3.38
C LEU A 167 -8.48 -12.70 2.58
N LYS A 168 -8.02 -11.90 1.61
CA LYS A 168 -6.81 -12.23 0.85
C LYS A 168 -5.55 -12.22 1.73
N LEU A 169 -5.41 -11.25 2.63
CA LEU A 169 -4.30 -11.20 3.59
C LEU A 169 -4.29 -12.40 4.53
N SER A 170 -5.46 -12.87 4.98
CA SER A 170 -5.55 -14.06 5.85
C SER A 170 -5.11 -15.37 5.18
N LYS A 171 -5.10 -15.41 3.84
CA LYS A 171 -4.65 -16.57 3.05
C LYS A 171 -3.16 -16.55 2.72
N ILE A 172 -2.46 -15.45 2.97
CA ILE A 172 -1.01 -15.38 2.75
C ILE A 172 -0.33 -15.98 3.97
N SER A 173 -0.06 -17.28 3.93
CA SER A 173 0.86 -17.95 4.85
C SER A 173 2.29 -17.67 4.41
N ILE A 174 3.07 -16.98 5.24
CA ILE A 174 4.51 -16.82 5.02
C ILE A 174 5.14 -18.16 5.36
N GLU A 175 5.48 -18.94 4.34
CA GLU A 175 6.36 -20.10 4.51
C GLU A 175 7.77 -19.57 4.75
N LEU A 176 8.26 -19.73 5.99
CA LEU A 176 9.68 -19.59 6.28
C LEU A 176 10.41 -20.69 5.51
N LEU A 177 11.18 -20.31 4.49
CA LEU A 177 12.16 -21.20 3.88
C LEU A 177 13.12 -21.64 4.99
N LYS A 178 13.00 -22.91 5.41
CA LYS A 178 14.01 -23.52 6.27
C LYS A 178 15.28 -23.67 5.45
N GLU A 179 16.34 -22.97 5.82
CA GLU A 179 17.68 -23.30 5.34
C GLU A 179 17.96 -24.77 5.68
N ASN A 180 18.30 -25.56 4.67
CA ASN A 180 18.80 -26.91 4.90
C ASN A 180 20.13 -26.78 5.67
N ASN A 181 20.16 -27.35 6.86
CA ASN A 181 21.37 -27.45 7.67
C ASN A 181 22.49 -28.05 6.82
N VAL A 182 23.52 -27.25 6.54
CA VAL A 182 24.75 -27.63 5.82
C VAL A 182 25.58 -28.66 6.60
N SER A 183 25.15 -29.04 7.81
CA SER A 183 25.80 -30.04 8.67
C SER A 183 25.73 -31.48 8.16
N ASN A 184 25.02 -31.77 7.07
CA ASN A 184 24.96 -33.12 6.48
C ASN A 184 26.01 -33.35 5.37
N TYR A 185 26.90 -32.38 5.12
CA TYR A 185 27.97 -32.46 4.13
C TYR A 185 29.39 -32.39 4.72
N ILE A 186 29.54 -32.62 6.03
CA ILE A 186 30.86 -32.75 6.70
C ILE A 186 31.10 -34.22 7.02
#